data_AF-A0A316VJW8-F1
#
_entry.id   AF-A0A316VJW8-F1
#
_cell.length_a   1.000
_cell.length_b   1.000
_cell.length_c   1.000
_cell.angle_alpha   90.00
_cell.angle_beta   90.00
_cell.angle_gamma   90.00
#
_symmetry.space_group_name_H-M   'P 1'
#
loop_
_entity.id
_entity.type
_entity.pdbx_description
1 polymer ?
#
loop_
_entity_poly.entity_id
_entity_poly.type
_entity_poly.pdbx_seq_one_letter_code
_entity_poly.pdbx_strand_id
1 'polypeptide(L)'
;MENGGPAPEGVTNKIFEVTKSIKEYYVVEGEDVDLSKPGSYTFGGSLQIQVIDPVKDYVQYLGKIFDFGLIKSFLQQGQFTVLFDALHGVTGPYGRALFVEEFGLPESSIQNCVPSEDFGGGHPDPNLTYAKSLVDAVESKNISFGAASDGDGDRNMIIGKGAFVNPSDSVAIIADWADRAIPYFKSGVKGLARSMPTSGAIDRVAKKKGFECFEVPTGWKFFGNLMDAGRLSICGEESFGTGSDHIREKDGLWAVVAWLSILAAANKEKAGTSVNDVLQAHYKQYGRNFFSRYDYEEVDSAGAKELMDNLSKQFTSSSFKGTKLGEFEVAEAGDFSYTDPIDGSVSKNQGLYIKFVDGSRIIFRLSGTGSAGATIRLYVEKYSNDAAEFNADAQQGLKPLIEQALKISELQKHTGRDKPTVIT
;
A
#
# COMPACT_ATOMS: atom_id res chain seq x y z
N MET A 1 -0.95 -8.88 -24.41
CA MET A 1 -0.02 -8.76 -23.27
C MET A 1 -0.58 -9.69 -22.21
N GLU A 2 0.16 -10.74 -21.87
CA GLU A 2 -0.27 -11.89 -21.05
C GLU A 2 0.49 -11.94 -19.70
N ASN A 3 1.02 -10.79 -19.25
CA ASN A 3 1.94 -10.71 -18.10
C ASN A 3 1.28 -10.90 -16.73
N GLY A 4 -0.06 -10.99 -16.68
CA GLY A 4 -0.84 -11.20 -15.46
C GLY A 4 -1.19 -9.93 -14.66
N GLY A 5 -0.89 -8.73 -15.18
CA GLY A 5 -1.23 -7.47 -14.52
C GLY A 5 -2.46 -6.77 -15.12
N PRO A 6 -2.81 -5.56 -14.62
CA PRO A 6 -3.91 -4.76 -15.14
C PRO A 6 -3.74 -4.45 -16.63
N ALA A 7 -4.86 -4.40 -17.35
CA ALA A 7 -4.85 -3.99 -18.75
C ALA A 7 -4.32 -2.56 -18.90
N PRO A 8 -3.40 -2.28 -19.84
CA PRO A 8 -2.86 -0.93 -20.05
C PRO A 8 -3.92 0.01 -20.65
N GLU A 9 -3.70 1.32 -20.56
CA GLU A 9 -4.65 2.35 -21.02
C GLU A 9 -5.07 2.20 -22.48
N GLY A 10 -4.15 1.79 -23.36
CA GLY A 10 -4.46 1.54 -24.77
C GLY A 10 -5.50 0.42 -24.97
N VAL A 11 -5.63 -0.52 -24.03
CA VAL A 11 -6.65 -1.57 -24.02
C VAL A 11 -7.92 -1.09 -23.34
N THR A 12 -7.82 -0.50 -22.14
CA THR A 12 -9.01 -0.05 -21.39
C THR A 12 -9.75 1.09 -22.11
N ASN A 13 -9.05 2.00 -22.80
CA ASN A 13 -9.67 3.02 -23.65
C ASN A 13 -10.44 2.39 -24.83
N LYS A 14 -9.90 1.34 -25.45
CA LYS A 14 -10.61 0.61 -26.51
C LYS A 14 -11.86 -0.06 -25.99
N ILE A 15 -11.79 -0.70 -24.82
CA ILE A 15 -12.96 -1.28 -24.13
C ILE A 15 -14.01 -0.18 -23.91
N PHE A 16 -13.62 0.97 -23.36
CA PHE A 16 -14.53 2.10 -23.14
C PHE A 16 -15.19 2.60 -24.43
N GLU A 17 -14.44 2.78 -25.53
CA GLU A 17 -15.02 3.17 -26.82
C GLU A 17 -16.05 2.15 -27.34
N VAL A 18 -15.77 0.84 -27.18
CA VAL A 18 -16.72 -0.21 -27.54
C VAL A 18 -17.98 -0.14 -26.66
N THR A 19 -17.86 0.05 -25.34
CA THR A 19 -19.03 0.14 -24.45
C THR A 19 -19.97 1.29 -24.79
N LYS A 20 -19.45 2.39 -25.36
CA LYS A 20 -20.27 3.54 -25.81
C LYS A 20 -21.08 3.28 -27.07
N SER A 21 -20.71 2.27 -27.86
CA SER A 21 -21.25 2.05 -29.21
C SER A 21 -21.76 0.63 -29.46
N ILE A 22 -21.71 -0.24 -28.44
CA ILE A 22 -22.18 -1.62 -28.52
C ILE A 22 -23.68 -1.67 -28.91
N LYS A 23 -24.01 -2.52 -29.89
CA LYS A 23 -25.39 -2.70 -30.40
C LYS A 23 -25.98 -4.07 -30.11
N GLU A 24 -25.11 -5.05 -29.97
CA GLU A 24 -25.44 -6.45 -29.71
C GLU A 24 -24.30 -7.08 -28.92
N TYR A 25 -24.60 -8.17 -28.22
CA TYR A 25 -23.63 -9.03 -27.55
C TYR A 25 -24.02 -10.48 -27.80
N TYR A 26 -23.02 -11.37 -27.82
CA TYR A 26 -23.22 -12.78 -28.12
C TYR A 26 -23.23 -13.58 -26.82
N VAL A 27 -24.24 -14.43 -26.65
CA VAL A 27 -24.39 -15.31 -25.48
C VAL A 27 -24.56 -16.74 -25.97
N VAL A 28 -23.93 -17.67 -25.25
CA VAL A 28 -24.18 -19.10 -25.38
C VAL A 28 -25.08 -19.50 -24.22
N GLU A 29 -26.23 -20.09 -24.52
CA GLU A 29 -27.17 -20.60 -23.52
C GLU A 29 -26.77 -22.04 -23.13
N GLY A 30 -26.95 -22.40 -21.85
CA GLY A 30 -26.61 -23.72 -21.34
C GLY A 30 -27.03 -23.90 -19.88
N GLU A 31 -26.92 -25.12 -19.36
CA GLU A 31 -27.09 -25.37 -17.92
C GLU A 31 -25.92 -24.77 -17.14
N ASP A 32 -26.21 -24.22 -15.96
CA ASP A 32 -25.20 -23.63 -15.08
C ASP A 32 -24.15 -24.66 -14.67
N VAL A 33 -22.87 -24.25 -14.70
CA VAL A 33 -21.77 -25.05 -14.18
C VAL A 33 -21.69 -24.87 -12.66
N ASP A 34 -21.56 -25.99 -11.93
CA ASP A 34 -21.34 -25.97 -10.49
C ASP A 34 -19.93 -25.46 -10.15
N LEU A 35 -19.83 -24.16 -9.89
CA LEU A 35 -18.56 -23.50 -9.54
C LEU A 35 -18.03 -23.87 -8.15
N SER A 36 -18.79 -24.61 -7.32
CA SER A 36 -18.35 -25.02 -5.98
C SER A 36 -17.42 -26.25 -6.00
N LYS A 37 -17.30 -26.93 -7.14
CA LYS A 37 -16.54 -28.18 -7.27
C LYS A 37 -15.42 -28.04 -8.29
N PRO A 38 -14.14 -28.13 -7.87
CA PRO A 38 -13.04 -28.21 -8.81
C PRO A 38 -13.22 -29.36 -9.80
N GLY A 39 -12.99 -29.10 -11.09
CA GLY A 39 -13.27 -30.06 -12.15
C GLY A 39 -13.29 -29.42 -13.54
N SER A 40 -13.41 -30.27 -14.56
CA SER A 40 -13.59 -29.86 -15.96
C SER A 40 -15.03 -30.08 -16.38
N TYR A 41 -15.60 -29.05 -17.01
CA TYR A 41 -17.00 -28.99 -17.44
C TYR A 41 -17.05 -28.54 -18.90
N THR A 42 -18.15 -28.87 -19.58
CA THR A 42 -18.43 -28.35 -20.93
C THR A 42 -19.74 -27.57 -20.88
N PHE A 43 -19.70 -26.29 -21.27
CA PHE A 43 -20.84 -25.39 -21.35
C PHE A 43 -21.23 -25.14 -22.81
N GLY A 44 -22.54 -25.10 -23.10
CA GLY A 44 -23.03 -24.85 -24.46
C GLY A 44 -22.50 -25.83 -25.52
N GLY A 45 -22.17 -27.07 -25.12
CA GLY A 45 -21.71 -28.14 -26.00
C GLY A 45 -20.26 -28.05 -26.50
N SER A 46 -19.54 -26.95 -26.27
CA SER A 46 -18.17 -26.78 -26.78
C SER A 46 -17.23 -25.96 -25.91
N LEU A 47 -17.74 -25.04 -25.09
CA LEU A 47 -16.91 -24.22 -24.21
C LEU A 47 -16.40 -25.07 -23.04
N GLN A 48 -15.09 -25.22 -22.92
CA GLN A 48 -14.49 -25.93 -21.79
C GLN A 48 -14.32 -24.97 -20.61
N ILE A 49 -14.81 -25.37 -19.44
CA ILE A 49 -14.69 -24.62 -18.18
C ILE A 49 -13.89 -25.47 -17.19
N GLN A 50 -12.83 -24.91 -16.62
CA GLN A 50 -12.06 -25.54 -15.56
C GLN A 50 -12.26 -24.77 -14.26
N VAL A 51 -12.91 -25.39 -13.28
CA VAL A 51 -12.99 -24.88 -11.92
C VAL A 51 -11.77 -25.40 -11.16
N ILE A 52 -11.00 -24.50 -10.54
CA ILE A 52 -9.77 -24.81 -9.83
C ILE A 52 -9.92 -24.55 -8.33
N ASP A 53 -9.00 -25.09 -7.54
CA ASP A 53 -8.80 -24.64 -6.16
C ASP A 53 -8.19 -23.23 -6.19
N PRO A 54 -8.83 -22.21 -5.59
CA PRO A 54 -8.35 -20.84 -5.69
C PRO A 54 -7.11 -20.56 -4.83
N VAL A 55 -6.82 -21.39 -3.82
CA VAL A 55 -5.83 -21.13 -2.76
C VAL A 55 -4.53 -21.90 -2.97
N LYS A 56 -4.64 -23.16 -3.40
CA LYS A 56 -3.53 -24.12 -3.39
C LYS A 56 -2.28 -23.62 -4.11
N ASP A 57 -2.43 -23.16 -5.35
CA ASP A 57 -1.28 -22.75 -6.18
C ASP A 57 -0.59 -21.50 -5.60
N TYR A 58 -1.38 -20.58 -5.04
CA TYR A 58 -0.88 -19.38 -4.38
C TYR A 58 -0.04 -19.71 -3.13
N VAL A 59 -0.56 -20.53 -2.22
CA VAL A 59 0.16 -20.92 -0.99
C VAL A 59 1.45 -21.68 -1.33
N GLN A 60 1.39 -22.57 -2.32
CA GLN A 60 2.58 -23.27 -2.82
C GLN A 60 3.61 -22.32 -3.43
N TYR A 61 3.15 -21.27 -4.12
CA TYR A 61 4.05 -20.27 -4.70
C TYR A 61 4.71 -19.42 -3.61
N LEU A 62 3.96 -18.98 -2.59
CA LEU A 62 4.54 -18.30 -1.43
C LEU A 62 5.59 -19.16 -0.71
N GLY A 63 5.37 -20.47 -0.59
CA GLY A 63 6.34 -21.41 -0.02
C GLY A 63 7.64 -21.54 -0.83
N LYS A 64 7.68 -21.09 -2.09
CA LYS A 64 8.90 -20.98 -2.90
C LYS A 64 9.60 -19.63 -2.72
N ILE A 65 8.87 -18.60 -2.31
CA ILE A 65 9.37 -17.24 -2.11
C ILE A 65 9.99 -17.08 -0.71
N PHE A 66 9.30 -17.64 0.29
CA PHE A 66 9.61 -17.51 1.71
C PHE A 66 10.10 -18.82 2.34
N ASP A 67 10.83 -18.72 3.45
CA ASP A 67 11.22 -19.88 4.25
C ASP A 67 10.11 -20.22 5.26
N PHE A 68 9.12 -20.99 4.80
CA PHE A 68 7.99 -21.41 5.65
C PHE A 68 8.46 -22.25 6.85
N GLY A 69 9.55 -23.01 6.72
CA GLY A 69 10.11 -23.78 7.82
C GLY A 69 10.63 -22.88 8.95
N LEU A 70 11.32 -21.80 8.59
CA LEU A 70 11.76 -20.77 9.54
C LEU A 70 10.58 -20.07 10.22
N ILE A 71 9.61 -19.60 9.44
CA ILE A 71 8.42 -18.89 9.96
C ILE A 71 7.65 -19.80 10.92
N LYS A 72 7.36 -21.04 10.51
CA LYS A 72 6.66 -22.04 11.35
C LYS A 72 7.42 -22.33 12.63
N SER A 73 8.73 -22.56 12.55
CA SER A 73 9.57 -22.83 13.73
C SER A 73 9.63 -21.65 14.69
N PHE A 74 9.55 -20.42 14.20
CA PHE A 74 9.47 -19.21 15.01
C PHE A 74 8.11 -19.09 15.72
N LEU A 75 7.02 -19.24 14.97
CA LEU A 75 5.66 -19.09 15.49
C LEU A 75 5.29 -20.19 16.51
N GLN A 76 5.79 -21.41 16.32
CA GLN A 76 5.49 -22.55 17.21
C GLN A 76 6.21 -22.52 18.56
N GLN A 77 7.09 -21.54 18.82
CA GLN A 77 7.71 -21.35 20.14
C GLN A 77 6.72 -20.85 21.21
N GLY A 78 5.49 -20.47 20.81
CA GLY A 78 4.38 -20.19 21.70
C GLY A 78 4.40 -18.81 22.37
N GLN A 79 5.43 -18.00 22.16
CA GLN A 79 5.55 -16.65 22.73
C GLN A 79 5.07 -15.54 21.78
N PHE A 80 5.03 -15.83 20.48
CA PHE A 80 4.67 -14.86 19.43
C PHE A 80 3.26 -15.12 18.92
N THR A 81 2.32 -14.22 19.23
CA THR A 81 0.92 -14.38 18.84
C THR A 81 0.61 -13.61 17.57
N VAL A 82 -0.19 -14.22 16.70
CA VAL A 82 -0.61 -13.67 15.41
C VAL A 82 -2.13 -13.55 15.38
N LEU A 83 -2.64 -12.47 14.79
CA LEU A 83 -4.05 -12.29 14.44
C LEU A 83 -4.17 -11.70 13.03
N PHE A 84 -4.69 -12.48 12.10
CA PHE A 84 -4.99 -12.04 10.74
C PHE A 84 -6.49 -11.78 10.58
N ASP A 85 -6.84 -10.64 9.97
CA ASP A 85 -8.21 -10.25 9.66
C ASP A 85 -8.41 -10.14 8.15
N ALA A 86 -9.27 -10.97 7.57
CA ALA A 86 -9.58 -10.90 6.14
C ALA A 86 -10.72 -9.92 5.82
N LEU A 87 -11.32 -9.27 6.83
CA LEU A 87 -12.44 -8.34 6.68
C LEU A 87 -13.61 -8.92 5.86
N HIS A 88 -13.87 -10.22 6.00
CA HIS A 88 -14.87 -10.97 5.22
C HIS A 88 -14.63 -10.93 3.70
N GLY A 89 -13.41 -10.61 3.26
CA GLY A 89 -12.98 -10.58 1.87
C GLY A 89 -12.45 -11.90 1.35
N VAL A 90 -11.95 -11.88 0.10
CA VAL A 90 -11.52 -13.08 -0.63
C VAL A 90 -10.32 -13.76 0.00
N THR A 91 -9.51 -13.06 0.79
CA THR A 91 -8.32 -13.60 1.45
C THR A 91 -8.63 -14.49 2.65
N GLY A 92 -9.90 -14.65 3.04
CA GLY A 92 -10.30 -15.52 4.16
C GLY A 92 -9.79 -16.96 4.05
N PRO A 93 -10.13 -17.70 2.97
CA PRO A 93 -9.61 -19.05 2.74
C PRO A 93 -8.07 -19.11 2.64
N TYR A 94 -7.44 -18.09 2.06
CA TYR A 94 -5.98 -18.01 1.94
C TYR A 94 -5.29 -17.81 3.30
N GLY A 95 -5.85 -16.93 4.14
CA GLY A 95 -5.39 -16.72 5.51
C GLY A 95 -5.55 -17.98 6.36
N ARG A 96 -6.67 -18.70 6.24
CA ARG A 96 -6.86 -19.99 6.90
C ARG A 96 -5.79 -21.01 6.48
N ALA A 97 -5.58 -21.18 5.17
CA ALA A 97 -4.59 -22.11 4.63
C ALA A 97 -3.16 -21.76 5.11
N LEU A 98 -2.79 -20.47 5.15
CA LEU A 98 -1.46 -20.04 5.61
C LEU A 98 -1.30 -20.15 7.13
N PHE A 99 -2.15 -19.48 7.90
CA PHE A 99 -1.94 -19.35 9.34
C PHE A 99 -2.31 -20.63 10.10
N VAL A 100 -3.46 -21.24 9.79
CA VAL A 100 -3.96 -22.40 10.53
C VAL A 100 -3.35 -23.69 9.99
N GLU A 101 -3.43 -23.92 8.69
CA GLU A 101 -3.06 -25.22 8.10
C GLU A 101 -1.55 -25.35 7.89
N GLU A 102 -0.92 -24.37 7.23
CA GLU A 102 0.51 -24.42 6.91
C GLU A 102 1.39 -24.11 8.15
N PHE A 103 1.13 -23.01 8.84
CA PHE A 103 1.91 -22.60 10.03
C PHE A 103 1.45 -23.27 11.34
N GLY A 104 0.29 -23.92 11.35
CA GLY A 104 -0.19 -24.67 12.52
C GLY A 104 -0.62 -23.80 13.69
N LEU A 105 -1.09 -22.58 13.44
CA LEU A 105 -1.64 -21.70 14.45
C LEU A 105 -3.08 -22.09 14.82
N PRO A 106 -3.56 -21.74 16.03
CA PRO A 106 -4.95 -22.00 16.40
C PRO A 106 -5.94 -21.15 15.56
N GLU A 107 -7.19 -21.59 15.48
CA GLU A 107 -8.30 -20.83 14.84
C GLU A 107 -8.43 -19.40 15.38
N SER A 108 -8.04 -19.16 16.65
CA SER A 108 -8.03 -17.82 17.25
C SER A 108 -7.01 -16.86 16.65
N SER A 109 -6.12 -17.33 15.76
CA SER A 109 -5.16 -16.51 15.02
C SER A 109 -5.71 -15.93 13.72
N ILE A 110 -6.96 -16.23 13.40
CA ILE A 110 -7.68 -15.63 12.28
C ILE A 110 -9.02 -15.06 12.74
N GLN A 111 -9.48 -13.99 12.10
CA GLN A 111 -10.82 -13.43 12.29
C GLN A 111 -11.40 -12.99 10.95
N ASN A 112 -12.73 -13.04 10.84
CA ASN A 112 -13.48 -12.65 9.64
C ASN A 112 -12.99 -13.32 8.34
N CYS A 113 -12.47 -14.55 8.42
CA CYS A 113 -11.93 -15.30 7.27
C CYS A 113 -12.96 -16.12 6.48
N VAL A 114 -14.25 -15.84 6.66
CA VAL A 114 -15.31 -16.39 5.81
C VAL A 114 -15.78 -15.28 4.88
N PRO A 115 -15.62 -15.42 3.55
CA PRO A 115 -16.06 -14.41 2.60
C PRO A 115 -17.57 -14.15 2.71
N SER A 116 -17.98 -12.89 2.63
CA SER A 116 -19.40 -12.47 2.61
C SER A 116 -19.65 -11.49 1.46
N GLU A 117 -20.79 -11.60 0.79
CA GLU A 117 -21.16 -10.72 -0.34
C GLU A 117 -21.25 -9.23 0.07
N ASP A 118 -21.58 -8.97 1.33
CA ASP A 118 -21.69 -7.64 1.93
C ASP A 118 -20.52 -7.31 2.88
N PHE A 119 -19.48 -8.14 2.90
CA PHE A 119 -18.32 -8.02 3.80
C PHE A 119 -18.71 -7.91 5.30
N GLY A 120 -19.80 -8.56 5.72
CA GLY A 120 -20.31 -8.48 7.08
C GLY A 120 -20.92 -7.10 7.42
N GLY A 121 -21.35 -6.35 6.40
CA GLY A 121 -21.85 -4.98 6.52
C GLY A 121 -20.77 -3.93 6.75
N GLY A 122 -19.49 -4.31 6.66
CA GLY A 122 -18.34 -3.43 6.85
C GLY A 122 -17.70 -2.94 5.55
N HIS A 123 -16.68 -2.09 5.68
CA HIS A 123 -15.84 -1.68 4.56
C HIS A 123 -14.56 -2.53 4.54
N PRO A 124 -14.29 -3.33 3.50
CA PRO A 124 -13.13 -4.23 3.46
C PRO A 124 -11.85 -3.46 3.06
N ASP A 125 -11.50 -2.43 3.83
CA ASP A 125 -10.32 -1.60 3.62
C ASP A 125 -9.45 -1.60 4.89
N PRO A 126 -8.19 -2.06 4.83
CA PRO A 126 -7.38 -2.33 6.01
C PRO A 126 -6.73 -1.03 6.50
N ASN A 127 -7.49 -0.24 7.27
CA ASN A 127 -6.98 0.97 7.92
C ASN A 127 -7.45 1.03 9.39
N LEU A 128 -6.89 1.96 10.17
CA LEU A 128 -7.15 2.08 11.61
C LEU A 128 -8.64 2.37 11.96
N THR A 129 -9.41 2.89 11.00
CA THR A 129 -10.84 3.18 11.15
C THR A 129 -11.69 1.95 10.88
N TYR A 130 -11.49 1.29 9.74
CA TYR A 130 -12.35 0.16 9.32
C TYR A 130 -11.92 -1.17 9.91
N ALA A 131 -10.62 -1.42 10.11
CA ALA A 131 -10.09 -2.60 10.78
C ALA A 131 -10.02 -2.42 12.31
N LYS A 132 -10.95 -1.64 12.89
CA LYS A 132 -10.93 -1.27 14.32
C LYS A 132 -11.00 -2.48 15.25
N SER A 133 -11.74 -3.52 14.89
CA SER A 133 -11.82 -4.77 15.65
C SER A 133 -10.46 -5.46 15.79
N LEU A 134 -9.66 -5.47 14.73
CA LEU A 134 -8.28 -5.96 14.75
C LEU A 134 -7.40 -5.09 15.66
N VAL A 135 -7.45 -3.76 15.49
CA VAL A 135 -6.66 -2.80 16.30
C VAL A 135 -6.95 -3.01 17.79
N ASP A 136 -8.24 -3.08 18.16
CA ASP A 136 -8.65 -3.29 19.55
C ASP A 136 -8.23 -4.65 20.09
N ALA A 137 -8.31 -5.71 19.28
CA ALA A 137 -7.86 -7.04 19.66
C ALA A 137 -6.35 -7.07 19.89
N VAL A 138 -5.56 -6.42 19.03
CA VAL A 138 -4.10 -6.34 19.14
C VAL A 138 -3.69 -5.68 20.45
N GLU A 139 -4.29 -4.54 20.78
CA GLU A 139 -4.01 -3.82 22.02
C GLU A 139 -4.50 -4.58 23.26
N SER A 140 -5.77 -4.99 23.29
CA SER A 140 -6.39 -5.57 24.49
C SER A 140 -5.90 -6.98 24.82
N LYS A 141 -5.55 -7.79 23.80
CA LYS A 141 -5.09 -9.17 23.98
C LYS A 141 -3.58 -9.31 23.94
N ASN A 142 -2.83 -8.21 23.79
CA ASN A 142 -1.39 -8.20 23.65
C ASN A 142 -0.89 -9.04 22.45
N ILE A 143 -1.56 -8.94 21.31
CA ILE A 143 -1.15 -9.68 20.11
C ILE A 143 0.20 -9.14 19.61
N SER A 144 1.16 -10.04 19.36
CA SER A 144 2.51 -9.66 18.94
C SER A 144 2.55 -9.11 17.52
N PHE A 145 1.72 -9.67 16.63
CA PHE A 145 1.60 -9.27 15.24
C PHE A 145 0.14 -9.41 14.75
N GLY A 146 -0.46 -8.28 14.42
CA GLY A 146 -1.74 -8.19 13.74
C GLY A 146 -1.56 -7.79 12.27
N ALA A 147 -2.41 -8.33 11.41
CA ALA A 147 -2.47 -7.89 10.03
C ALA A 147 -3.90 -7.96 9.49
N ALA A 148 -4.24 -7.05 8.57
CA ALA A 148 -5.49 -7.09 7.82
C ALA A 148 -5.23 -7.07 6.32
N SER A 149 -6.14 -7.65 5.54
CA SER A 149 -6.15 -7.58 4.08
C SER A 149 -7.44 -6.94 3.58
N ASP A 150 -7.41 -6.31 2.41
CA ASP A 150 -8.59 -5.74 1.79
C ASP A 150 -9.46 -6.77 1.04
N GLY A 151 -10.53 -6.30 0.41
CA GLY A 151 -11.59 -7.14 -0.18
C GLY A 151 -11.12 -8.12 -1.25
N ASP A 152 -10.23 -7.71 -2.14
CA ASP A 152 -9.66 -8.54 -3.21
C ASP A 152 -8.24 -9.07 -2.89
N GLY A 153 -7.62 -8.59 -1.82
CA GLY A 153 -6.37 -9.14 -1.28
C GLY A 153 -5.10 -8.45 -1.75
N ASP A 154 -5.21 -7.33 -2.44
CA ASP A 154 -4.08 -6.61 -3.01
C ASP A 154 -3.46 -5.57 -2.04
N ARG A 155 -4.11 -5.31 -0.89
CA ARG A 155 -3.62 -4.40 0.16
C ARG A 155 -3.53 -5.06 1.53
N ASN A 156 -2.65 -4.52 2.38
CA ASN A 156 -2.39 -5.00 3.72
C ASN A 156 -2.16 -3.88 4.75
N MET A 157 -2.63 -4.10 5.98
CA MET A 157 -2.22 -3.34 7.16
C MET A 157 -1.38 -4.22 8.07
N ILE A 158 -0.31 -3.66 8.63
CA ILE A 158 0.55 -4.32 9.61
C ILE A 158 0.52 -3.54 10.93
N ILE A 159 0.33 -4.25 12.03
CA ILE A 159 0.29 -3.66 13.37
C ILE A 159 0.89 -4.62 14.40
N GLY A 160 1.62 -4.10 15.38
CA GLY A 160 1.93 -4.80 16.62
C GLY A 160 1.37 -4.00 17.80
N LYS A 161 1.37 -4.59 19.00
CA LYS A 161 0.95 -3.87 20.21
C LYS A 161 1.74 -2.57 20.38
N GLY A 162 1.04 -1.44 20.42
CA GLY A 162 1.61 -0.10 20.52
C GLY A 162 2.42 0.34 19.30
N ALA A 163 2.28 -0.35 18.16
CA ALA A 163 3.15 -0.17 17.00
C ALA A 163 2.38 -0.35 15.69
N PHE A 164 1.72 0.73 15.24
CA PHE A 164 1.20 0.80 13.88
C PHE A 164 2.35 1.00 12.90
N VAL A 165 2.45 0.14 11.88
CA VAL A 165 3.43 0.27 10.81
C VAL A 165 2.79 1.06 9.68
N ASN A 166 3.25 2.29 9.46
CA ASN A 166 2.80 3.06 8.30
C ASN A 166 3.14 2.30 7.00
N PRO A 167 2.26 2.25 5.99
CA PRO A 167 2.54 1.52 4.73
C PRO A 167 3.83 1.95 4.04
N SER A 168 4.20 3.22 4.13
CA SER A 168 5.44 3.75 3.55
C SER A 168 6.69 3.23 4.29
N ASP A 169 6.61 3.10 5.62
CA ASP A 169 7.68 2.48 6.43
C ASP A 169 7.72 0.96 6.18
N SER A 170 6.55 0.32 6.01
CA SER A 170 6.44 -1.12 5.73
C SER A 170 7.24 -1.53 4.51
N VAL A 171 7.03 -0.87 3.36
CA VAL A 171 7.78 -1.19 2.13
C VAL A 171 9.28 -0.89 2.26
N ALA A 172 9.65 0.17 3.00
CA ALA A 172 11.05 0.49 3.27
C ALA A 172 11.74 -0.60 4.12
N ILE A 173 11.05 -1.10 5.15
CA ILE A 173 11.55 -2.18 6.00
C ILE A 173 11.66 -3.47 5.20
N ILE A 174 10.66 -3.83 4.39
CA ILE A 174 10.73 -5.00 3.52
C ILE A 174 11.93 -4.90 2.58
N ALA A 175 12.18 -3.74 1.96
CA ALA A 175 13.34 -3.51 1.11
C ALA A 175 14.68 -3.61 1.87
N ASP A 176 14.76 -3.15 3.12
CA ASP A 176 15.97 -3.25 3.95
C ASP A 176 16.27 -4.69 4.38
N TRP A 177 15.25 -5.52 4.56
CA TRP A 177 15.44 -6.91 5.00
C TRP A 177 15.46 -7.93 3.87
N ALA A 178 15.06 -7.54 2.65
CA ALA A 178 14.83 -8.42 1.51
C ALA A 178 15.91 -9.49 1.30
N ASP A 179 17.17 -9.08 1.18
CA ASP A 179 18.31 -9.95 0.86
C ASP A 179 18.66 -10.96 1.97
N ARG A 180 18.37 -10.64 3.24
CA ARG A 180 18.69 -11.48 4.40
C ARG A 180 17.51 -12.28 4.96
N ALA A 181 16.28 -11.80 4.79
CA ALA A 181 15.09 -12.42 5.37
C ALA A 181 14.18 -13.14 4.35
N ILE A 182 14.30 -12.85 3.05
CA ILE A 182 13.36 -13.38 2.04
C ILE A 182 14.17 -14.15 0.98
N PRO A 183 14.10 -15.51 0.97
CA PRO A 183 14.86 -16.34 0.03
C PRO A 183 14.79 -15.92 -1.44
N TYR A 184 13.64 -15.47 -1.90
CA TYR A 184 13.44 -14.98 -3.27
C TYR A 184 14.41 -13.86 -3.69
N PHE A 185 14.84 -13.00 -2.77
CA PHE A 185 15.75 -11.88 -3.07
C PHE A 185 17.23 -12.18 -2.79
N LYS A 186 17.60 -13.43 -2.47
CA LYS A 186 19.01 -13.81 -2.19
C LYS A 186 19.93 -13.58 -3.39
N SER A 187 19.41 -13.60 -4.62
CA SER A 187 20.17 -13.28 -5.83
C SER A 187 20.33 -11.78 -6.08
N GLY A 188 19.77 -10.92 -5.22
CA GLY A 188 19.84 -9.47 -5.30
C GLY A 188 18.51 -8.81 -5.66
N VAL A 189 18.35 -7.58 -5.18
CA VAL A 189 17.24 -6.67 -5.48
C VAL A 189 17.59 -5.88 -6.74
N LYS A 190 16.73 -5.90 -7.77
CA LYS A 190 16.96 -5.23 -9.06
C LYS A 190 16.77 -3.72 -8.98
N GLY A 191 15.80 -3.29 -8.18
CA GLY A 191 15.47 -1.90 -7.94
C GLY A 191 14.23 -1.78 -7.06
N LEU A 192 13.95 -0.57 -6.61
CA LEU A 192 12.86 -0.21 -5.72
C LEU A 192 11.96 0.83 -6.39
N ALA A 193 10.69 0.90 -6.01
CA ALA A 193 9.82 1.98 -6.46
C ALA A 193 8.73 2.30 -5.45
N ARG A 194 8.22 3.53 -5.50
CA ARG A 194 7.02 3.92 -4.76
C ARG A 194 6.19 4.90 -5.57
N SER A 195 4.91 5.01 -5.23
CA SER A 195 4.09 6.11 -5.74
C SER A 195 4.63 7.44 -5.20
N MET A 196 4.43 8.52 -5.96
CA MET A 196 4.86 9.87 -5.58
C MET A 196 4.29 10.31 -4.22
N PRO A 197 3.01 10.02 -3.88
CA PRO A 197 2.46 10.37 -2.57
C PRO A 197 3.00 9.55 -1.40
N THR A 198 3.60 8.38 -1.65
CA THR A 198 4.23 7.55 -0.60
C THR A 198 5.43 8.25 0.01
N SER A 199 5.62 8.11 1.33
CA SER A 199 6.74 8.71 2.06
C SER A 199 8.09 8.27 1.48
N GLY A 200 9.10 9.13 1.65
CA GLY A 200 10.45 8.92 1.15
C GLY A 200 11.29 7.93 1.97
N ALA A 201 10.68 7.12 2.85
CA ALA A 201 11.40 6.16 3.69
C ALA A 201 12.19 5.14 2.86
N ILE A 202 11.57 4.61 1.79
CA ILE A 202 12.22 3.64 0.89
C ILE A 202 13.41 4.26 0.13
N ASP A 203 13.37 5.56 -0.18
CA ASP A 203 14.46 6.29 -0.82
C ASP A 203 15.71 6.32 0.07
N ARG A 204 15.53 6.37 1.40
CA ARG A 204 16.64 6.32 2.36
C ARG A 204 17.32 4.95 2.34
N VAL A 205 16.51 3.88 2.26
CA VAL A 205 17.00 2.50 2.11
C VAL A 205 17.74 2.34 0.78
N ALA A 206 17.12 2.78 -0.32
CA ALA A 206 17.72 2.72 -1.65
C ALA A 206 19.08 3.42 -1.69
N LYS A 207 19.16 4.65 -1.18
CA LYS A 207 20.40 5.43 -1.12
C LYS A 207 21.50 4.71 -0.33
N LYS A 208 21.17 4.14 0.82
CA LYS A 208 22.16 3.46 1.68
C LYS A 208 22.64 2.13 1.07
N LYS A 209 21.75 1.38 0.44
CA LYS A 209 22.05 0.09 -0.19
C LYS A 209 22.56 0.21 -1.64
N GLY A 210 22.53 1.41 -2.23
CA GLY A 210 22.95 1.64 -3.60
C GLY A 210 21.97 1.09 -4.65
N PHE A 211 20.69 0.99 -4.31
CA PHE A 211 19.65 0.53 -5.24
C PHE A 211 19.12 1.68 -6.10
N GLU A 212 18.74 1.35 -7.33
CA GLU A 212 17.89 2.22 -8.14
C GLU A 212 16.52 2.35 -7.48
N CYS A 213 15.97 3.57 -7.43
CA CYS A 213 14.68 3.86 -6.81
C CYS A 213 13.85 4.78 -7.70
N PHE A 214 12.63 4.36 -8.04
CA PHE A 214 11.71 5.12 -8.87
C PHE A 214 10.59 5.77 -8.05
N GLU A 215 10.41 7.07 -8.25
CA GLU A 215 9.21 7.80 -7.83
C GLU A 215 8.26 7.85 -9.02
N VAL A 216 7.17 7.08 -8.98
CA VAL A 216 6.20 6.95 -10.09
C VAL A 216 4.84 7.56 -9.73
N PRO A 217 3.96 7.90 -10.68
CA PRO A 217 2.61 8.33 -10.33
C PRO A 217 1.81 7.18 -9.68
N THR A 218 0.72 7.52 -9.00
CA THR A 218 -0.20 6.49 -8.47
C THR A 218 -0.77 5.65 -9.61
N GLY A 219 -0.77 4.33 -9.42
CA GLY A 219 -1.30 3.38 -10.40
C GLY A 219 -0.31 2.28 -10.75
N TRP A 220 -0.76 1.03 -10.61
CA TRP A 220 0.12 -0.14 -10.68
C TRP A 220 0.83 -0.35 -12.02
N LYS A 221 0.29 0.19 -13.13
CA LYS A 221 0.86 0.10 -14.48
C LYS A 221 2.34 0.52 -14.55
N PHE A 222 2.74 1.55 -13.81
CA PHE A 222 4.12 2.06 -13.84
C PHE A 222 5.09 1.07 -13.19
N PHE A 223 4.66 0.39 -12.13
CA PHE A 223 5.43 -0.70 -11.54
C PHE A 223 5.52 -1.89 -12.49
N GLY A 224 4.41 -2.26 -13.14
CA GLY A 224 4.39 -3.33 -14.14
C GLY A 224 5.42 -3.13 -15.25
N ASN A 225 5.50 -1.93 -15.83
CA ASN A 225 6.50 -1.57 -16.83
C ASN A 225 7.93 -1.79 -16.33
N LEU A 226 8.24 -1.33 -15.11
CA LEU A 226 9.57 -1.47 -14.51
C LEU A 226 9.91 -2.94 -14.16
N MET A 227 8.91 -3.72 -13.73
CA MET A 227 9.07 -5.15 -13.45
C MET A 227 9.37 -5.93 -14.74
N ASP A 228 8.62 -5.66 -15.81
CA ASP A 228 8.82 -6.30 -17.12
C ASP A 228 10.17 -5.93 -17.75
N ALA A 229 10.69 -4.74 -17.47
CA ALA A 229 12.04 -4.33 -17.83
C ALA A 229 13.14 -4.90 -16.93
N GLY A 230 12.80 -5.66 -15.88
CA GLY A 230 13.77 -6.22 -14.93
C GLY A 230 14.47 -5.18 -14.07
N ARG A 231 13.87 -3.99 -13.86
CA ARG A 231 14.44 -2.87 -13.09
C ARG A 231 13.77 -2.65 -11.75
N LEU A 232 12.75 -3.43 -11.41
CA LEU A 232 12.01 -3.33 -10.16
C LEU A 232 11.87 -4.71 -9.53
N SER A 233 12.12 -4.77 -8.22
CA SER A 233 11.88 -5.96 -7.40
C SER A 233 10.86 -5.71 -6.31
N ILE A 234 10.86 -4.56 -5.64
CA ILE A 234 9.95 -4.27 -4.52
C ILE A 234 9.34 -2.88 -4.71
N CYS A 235 8.03 -2.78 -4.57
CA CYS A 235 7.33 -1.51 -4.62
C CYS A 235 6.19 -1.40 -3.60
N GLY A 236 5.77 -0.17 -3.34
CA GLY A 236 4.68 0.11 -2.41
C GLY A 236 3.97 1.44 -2.68
N GLU A 237 2.75 1.51 -2.16
CA GLU A 237 1.88 2.68 -2.18
C GLU A 237 1.38 2.96 -0.77
N GLU A 238 1.23 4.24 -0.43
CA GLU A 238 0.78 4.72 0.89
C GLU A 238 -0.61 4.22 1.28
N SER A 239 -1.39 3.82 0.28
CA SER A 239 -2.72 3.25 0.42
C SER A 239 -2.68 1.77 0.77
N PHE A 240 -1.79 1.37 1.69
CA PHE A 240 -1.66 -0.03 2.17
C PHE A 240 -1.27 -1.04 1.07
N GLY A 241 -0.73 -0.56 -0.05
CA GLY A 241 -0.33 -1.41 -1.18
C GLY A 241 1.14 -1.79 -1.08
N THR A 242 1.47 -3.06 -1.20
CA THR A 242 2.87 -3.52 -1.27
C THR A 242 2.96 -4.73 -2.17
N GLY A 243 4.04 -4.85 -2.92
CA GLY A 243 4.26 -6.01 -3.77
C GLY A 243 5.71 -6.15 -4.24
N SER A 244 5.93 -7.19 -5.03
CA SER A 244 7.20 -7.47 -5.68
C SER A 244 7.01 -8.03 -7.08
N ASP A 245 8.10 -8.17 -7.83
CA ASP A 245 8.11 -8.68 -9.21
C ASP A 245 7.74 -10.18 -9.37
N HIS A 246 7.38 -10.85 -8.27
CA HIS A 246 6.90 -12.24 -8.25
C HIS A 246 5.58 -12.46 -9.01
N ILE A 247 4.72 -11.44 -9.07
CA ILE A 247 3.51 -11.36 -9.89
C ILE A 247 3.41 -9.94 -10.51
N ARG A 248 2.28 -9.61 -11.13
CA ARG A 248 2.01 -8.28 -11.72
C ARG A 248 0.80 -7.58 -11.09
N GLU A 249 0.54 -7.88 -9.83
CA GLU A 249 -0.40 -7.17 -8.95
C GLU A 249 0.27 -6.87 -7.61
N LYS A 250 -0.36 -5.98 -6.83
CA LYS A 250 -0.05 -5.86 -5.41
C LYS A 250 -0.47 -7.15 -4.71
N ASP A 251 0.14 -7.43 -3.56
CA ASP A 251 -0.18 -8.65 -2.82
C ASP A 251 -0.09 -8.41 -1.31
N GLY A 252 -1.28 -8.33 -0.69
CA GLY A 252 -1.41 -8.08 0.73
C GLY A 252 -0.87 -9.23 1.57
N LEU A 253 -1.22 -10.47 1.23
CA LEU A 253 -0.76 -11.64 1.98
C LEU A 253 0.74 -11.89 1.81
N TRP A 254 1.30 -11.62 0.64
CA TRP A 254 2.75 -11.63 0.42
C TRP A 254 3.47 -10.67 1.37
N ALA A 255 2.95 -9.45 1.55
CA ALA A 255 3.55 -8.47 2.45
C ALA A 255 3.43 -8.89 3.93
N VAL A 256 2.31 -9.52 4.31
CA VAL A 256 2.12 -10.09 5.65
C VAL A 256 3.13 -11.21 5.92
N VAL A 257 3.33 -12.13 4.96
CA VAL A 257 4.31 -13.21 5.09
C VAL A 257 5.75 -12.67 5.03
N ALA A 258 6.02 -11.62 4.26
CA ALA A 258 7.31 -10.93 4.27
C ALA A 258 7.65 -10.39 5.66
N TRP A 259 6.70 -9.74 6.33
CA TRP A 259 6.87 -9.30 7.72
C TRP A 259 7.11 -10.45 8.70
N LEU A 260 6.40 -11.56 8.57
CA LEU A 260 6.67 -12.75 9.39
C LEU A 260 8.07 -13.32 9.15
N SER A 261 8.54 -13.31 7.89
CA SER A 261 9.91 -13.72 7.55
C SER A 261 10.95 -12.81 8.20
N ILE A 262 10.71 -11.49 8.18
CA ILE A 262 11.55 -10.48 8.84
C ILE A 262 11.58 -10.70 10.35
N LEU A 263 10.42 -10.88 10.97
CA LEU A 263 10.31 -11.11 12.41
C LEU A 263 10.97 -12.43 12.83
N ALA A 264 10.83 -13.49 12.05
CA ALA A 264 11.50 -14.77 12.31
C ALA A 264 13.02 -14.66 12.19
N ALA A 265 13.53 -13.94 11.17
CA ALA A 265 14.95 -13.67 11.01
C ALA A 265 15.50 -12.79 12.15
N ALA A 266 14.81 -11.71 12.49
CA ALA A 266 15.19 -10.82 13.57
C ALA A 266 15.17 -11.53 14.94
N ASN A 267 14.23 -12.45 15.17
CA ASN A 267 14.17 -13.25 16.39
C ASN A 267 15.25 -14.34 16.48
N LYS A 268 15.84 -14.76 15.35
CA LYS A 268 17.07 -15.55 15.36
C LYS A 268 18.28 -14.74 15.81
N GLU A 269 18.35 -13.47 15.41
CA GLU A 269 19.44 -12.56 15.81
C GLU A 269 19.30 -12.12 17.28
N LYS A 270 18.08 -11.78 17.69
CA LYS A 270 17.74 -11.36 19.05
C LYS A 270 16.32 -11.83 19.41
N ALA A 271 16.25 -12.87 20.25
CA ALA A 271 14.98 -13.39 20.73
C ALA A 271 14.14 -12.31 21.45
N GLY A 272 12.82 -12.33 21.21
CA GLY A 272 11.88 -11.37 21.77
C GLY A 272 11.78 -10.05 20.99
N THR A 273 12.32 -9.99 19.77
CA THR A 273 12.20 -8.80 18.90
C THR A 273 10.75 -8.63 18.45
N SER A 274 10.15 -7.48 18.79
CA SER A 274 8.80 -7.09 18.42
C SER A 274 8.73 -6.30 17.11
N VAL A 275 7.52 -6.06 16.60
CA VAL A 275 7.28 -5.12 15.47
C VAL A 275 7.84 -3.74 15.77
N ASN A 276 7.66 -3.25 17.01
CA ASN A 276 8.19 -1.94 17.42
C ASN A 276 9.72 -1.92 17.40
N ASP A 277 10.37 -2.99 17.84
CA ASP A 277 11.84 -3.06 17.82
C ASP A 277 12.38 -2.98 16.38
N VAL A 278 11.70 -3.61 15.41
CA VAL A 278 12.05 -3.50 13.99
C VAL A 278 11.87 -2.07 13.47
N LEU A 279 10.77 -1.40 13.82
CA LEU A 279 10.55 0.03 13.50
C LEU A 279 11.66 0.91 14.10
N GLN A 280 11.96 0.76 15.39
CA GLN A 280 12.97 1.56 16.06
C GLN A 280 14.38 1.32 15.51
N ALA A 281 14.70 0.07 15.14
CA ALA A 281 15.95 -0.25 14.47
C ALA A 281 16.03 0.43 13.09
N HIS A 282 14.94 0.43 12.32
CA HIS A 282 14.85 1.13 11.05
C HIS A 282 15.06 2.65 11.23
N TYR A 283 14.34 3.28 12.14
CA TYR A 283 14.46 4.72 12.39
C TYR A 283 15.87 5.12 12.86
N LYS A 284 16.48 4.32 13.74
CA LYS A 284 17.87 4.52 14.15
C LYS A 284 18.85 4.46 12.98
N GLN A 285 18.56 3.66 11.97
CA GLN A 285 19.44 3.44 10.84
C GLN A 285 19.26 4.47 9.71
N TYR A 286 18.04 4.97 9.52
CA TYR A 286 17.61 5.72 8.34
C TYR A 286 17.02 7.10 8.64
N GLY A 287 16.78 7.42 9.91
CA GLY A 287 15.86 8.49 10.31
C GLY A 287 14.40 8.01 10.21
N ARG A 288 13.49 8.86 10.68
CA ARG A 288 12.04 8.63 10.62
C ARG A 288 11.39 9.60 9.64
N ASN A 289 10.63 9.06 8.70
CA ASN A 289 9.76 9.81 7.81
C ASN A 289 8.35 9.79 8.42
N PHE A 290 8.05 10.75 9.30
CA PHE A 290 6.68 10.92 9.78
C PHE A 290 5.77 11.15 8.59
N PHE A 291 4.63 10.48 8.54
CA PHE A 291 3.73 10.54 7.41
C PHE A 291 2.28 10.51 7.87
N SER A 292 1.43 11.32 7.23
CA SER A 292 -0.02 11.18 7.33
C SER A 292 -0.71 11.65 6.06
N ARG A 293 -1.86 11.04 5.76
CA ARG A 293 -2.76 11.45 4.68
C ARG A 293 -4.08 11.93 5.26
N TYR A 294 -4.50 13.11 4.85
CA TYR A 294 -5.78 13.73 5.19
C TYR A 294 -6.66 13.73 3.95
N ASP A 295 -7.76 13.00 4.01
CA ASP A 295 -8.75 12.94 2.93
C ASP A 295 -9.97 13.80 3.28
N TYR A 296 -10.28 14.75 2.40
CA TYR A 296 -11.47 15.59 2.46
C TYR A 296 -12.41 15.11 1.35
N GLU A 297 -13.25 14.15 1.70
CA GLU A 297 -14.15 13.47 0.76
C GLU A 297 -15.40 14.30 0.47
N GLU A 298 -16.03 14.10 -0.68
CA GLU A 298 -17.31 14.75 -1.06
C GLU A 298 -17.30 16.27 -0.91
N VAL A 299 -16.18 16.93 -1.22
CA VAL A 299 -16.12 18.39 -1.28
C VAL A 299 -16.69 18.90 -2.60
N ASP A 300 -17.18 20.14 -2.61
CA ASP A 300 -17.65 20.80 -3.82
C ASP A 300 -16.54 20.84 -4.88
N SER A 301 -16.83 20.34 -6.08
CA SER A 301 -15.85 20.20 -7.16
C SER A 301 -15.32 21.55 -7.66
N ALA A 302 -16.12 22.62 -7.62
CA ALA A 302 -15.68 23.94 -8.08
C ALA A 302 -14.72 24.57 -7.06
N GLY A 303 -15.05 24.51 -5.76
CA GLY A 303 -14.17 24.96 -4.68
C GLY A 303 -12.87 24.16 -4.62
N ALA A 304 -12.94 22.83 -4.77
CA ALA A 304 -11.76 21.99 -4.82
C ALA A 304 -10.86 22.30 -6.04
N LYS A 305 -11.46 22.56 -7.20
CA LYS A 305 -10.70 22.97 -8.38
C LYS A 305 -10.04 24.33 -8.17
N GLU A 306 -10.74 25.31 -7.61
CA GLU A 306 -10.20 26.64 -7.34
C GLU A 306 -9.00 26.57 -6.39
N LEU A 307 -9.10 25.77 -5.32
CA LEU A 307 -7.99 25.50 -4.41
C LEU A 307 -6.76 24.97 -5.16
N MET A 308 -6.95 23.94 -5.99
CA MET A 308 -5.85 23.33 -6.75
C MET A 308 -5.25 24.30 -7.78
N ASP A 309 -6.08 25.09 -8.47
CA ASP A 309 -5.61 26.10 -9.40
C ASP A 309 -4.78 27.18 -8.68
N ASN A 310 -5.20 27.60 -7.48
CA ASN A 310 -4.49 28.59 -6.67
C ASN A 310 -3.15 28.05 -6.16
N LEU A 311 -3.12 26.81 -5.66
CA LEU A 311 -1.88 26.14 -5.29
C LEU A 311 -0.94 25.97 -6.49
N SER A 312 -1.47 25.57 -7.65
CA SER A 312 -0.67 25.40 -8.87
C SER A 312 0.03 26.70 -9.28
N LYS A 313 -0.70 27.83 -9.28
CA LYS A 313 -0.14 29.16 -9.57
C LYS A 313 0.98 29.55 -8.59
N GLN A 314 0.82 29.22 -7.31
CA GLN A 314 1.83 29.50 -6.30
C GLN A 314 3.07 28.63 -6.49
N PHE A 315 2.89 27.31 -6.62
CA PHE A 315 3.98 26.34 -6.61
C PHE A 315 4.79 26.36 -7.91
N THR A 316 4.19 26.79 -9.02
CA THR A 316 4.88 26.95 -10.31
C THR A 316 5.57 28.31 -10.45
N SER A 317 5.40 29.23 -9.50
CA SER A 317 6.09 30.52 -9.49
C SER A 317 7.58 30.36 -9.17
N SER A 318 8.44 31.00 -9.96
CA SER A 318 9.89 31.00 -9.72
C SER A 318 10.29 31.67 -8.39
N SER A 319 9.44 32.54 -7.85
CA SER A 319 9.64 33.21 -6.55
C SER A 319 9.32 32.34 -5.35
N PHE A 320 8.71 31.16 -5.53
CA PHE A 320 8.29 30.30 -4.43
C PHE A 320 9.45 29.48 -3.85
N LYS A 321 10.40 29.07 -4.70
CA LYS A 321 11.64 28.40 -4.27
C LYS A 321 12.46 29.34 -3.37
N GLY A 322 12.95 28.83 -2.24
CA GLY A 322 13.70 29.59 -1.24
C GLY A 322 12.82 30.39 -0.27
N THR A 323 11.49 30.38 -0.42
CA THR A 323 10.59 30.91 0.61
C THR A 323 10.52 29.96 1.82
N LYS A 324 9.97 30.45 2.92
CA LYS A 324 9.77 29.66 4.14
C LYS A 324 8.29 29.52 4.47
N LEU A 325 7.89 28.30 4.82
CA LEU A 325 6.60 28.00 5.45
C LEU A 325 6.89 27.60 6.90
N GLY A 326 6.67 28.53 7.83
CA GLY A 326 7.13 28.35 9.21
C GLY A 326 8.66 28.21 9.27
N GLU A 327 9.13 27.10 9.82
CA GLU A 327 10.56 26.76 9.89
C GLU A 327 11.10 26.05 8.63
N PHE A 328 10.22 25.63 7.72
CA PHE A 328 10.58 24.80 6.57
C PHE A 328 10.91 25.66 5.34
N GLU A 329 12.12 25.52 4.80
CA GLU A 329 12.59 26.22 3.60
C GLU A 329 12.31 25.40 2.33
N VAL A 330 11.64 26.02 1.36
CA VAL A 330 11.22 25.38 0.10
C VAL A 330 12.41 25.15 -0.83
N ALA A 331 12.74 23.89 -1.09
CA ALA A 331 13.80 23.50 -2.03
C ALA A 331 13.28 23.39 -3.47
N GLU A 332 12.08 22.84 -3.63
CA GLU A 332 11.41 22.60 -4.92
C GLU A 332 9.91 22.59 -4.71
N ALA A 333 9.13 23.07 -5.68
CA ALA A 333 7.69 22.92 -5.72
C ALA A 333 7.23 22.87 -7.18
N GLY A 334 6.07 22.28 -7.40
CA GLY A 334 5.49 22.22 -8.74
C GLY A 334 4.33 21.27 -8.85
N ASP A 335 4.06 20.84 -10.07
CA ASP A 335 3.08 19.81 -10.40
C ASP A 335 3.81 18.59 -10.97
N PHE A 336 3.66 17.44 -10.32
CA PHE A 336 4.42 16.25 -10.63
C PHE A 336 4.14 15.79 -12.07
N SER A 337 5.21 15.52 -12.80
CA SER A 337 5.16 14.89 -14.11
C SER A 337 6.18 13.77 -14.18
N TYR A 338 5.81 12.70 -14.85
CA TYR A 338 6.62 11.49 -14.94
C TYR A 338 6.72 11.08 -16.41
N THR A 339 7.95 10.88 -16.87
CA THR A 339 8.23 10.24 -18.15
C THR A 339 8.65 8.81 -17.86
N ASP A 340 7.84 7.85 -18.29
CA ASP A 340 8.13 6.43 -18.08
C ASP A 340 9.41 6.05 -18.84
N PRO A 341 10.44 5.49 -18.16
CA PRO A 341 11.72 5.20 -18.77
C PRO A 341 11.68 3.98 -19.71
N ILE A 342 10.57 3.23 -19.74
CA ILE A 342 10.41 2.01 -20.52
C ILE A 342 9.63 2.31 -21.80
N ASP A 343 8.45 2.93 -21.69
CA ASP A 343 7.58 3.19 -22.85
C ASP A 343 7.61 4.64 -23.36
N GLY A 344 8.27 5.56 -22.62
CA GLY A 344 8.40 6.97 -23.00
C GLY A 344 7.12 7.80 -22.82
N SER A 345 6.05 7.22 -22.27
CA SER A 345 4.81 7.92 -22.01
C SER A 345 5.00 9.01 -20.95
N VAL A 346 4.28 10.12 -21.10
CA VAL A 346 4.38 11.27 -20.20
C VAL A 346 3.06 11.46 -19.46
N SER A 347 3.08 11.25 -18.15
CA SER A 347 1.96 11.53 -17.24
C SER A 347 2.18 12.89 -16.59
N LYS A 348 1.36 13.88 -16.95
CA LYS A 348 1.40 15.24 -16.38
C LYS A 348 0.32 15.41 -15.31
N ASN A 349 0.44 16.45 -14.50
CA ASN A 349 -0.58 16.87 -13.55
C ASN A 349 -0.92 15.80 -12.50
N GLN A 350 0.10 15.10 -12.01
CA GLN A 350 -0.07 13.93 -11.14
C GLN A 350 -0.13 14.29 -9.64
N GLY A 351 0.06 15.56 -9.30
CA GLY A 351 -0.11 16.07 -7.95
C GLY A 351 0.79 17.26 -7.68
N LEU A 352 0.26 18.25 -6.97
CA LEU A 352 1.01 19.42 -6.56
C LEU A 352 1.88 19.07 -5.36
N TYR A 353 3.14 19.47 -5.38
CA TYR A 353 4.08 19.13 -4.30
C TYR A 353 4.92 20.33 -3.87
N ILE A 354 5.38 20.26 -2.64
CA ILE A 354 6.46 21.07 -2.06
C ILE A 354 7.46 20.08 -1.45
N LYS A 355 8.73 20.22 -1.80
CA LYS A 355 9.87 19.54 -1.16
C LYS A 355 10.69 20.58 -0.40
N PHE A 356 10.99 20.29 0.86
CA PHE A 356 11.77 21.17 1.73
C PHE A 356 13.23 20.72 1.80
N VAL A 357 14.12 21.64 2.19
CA VAL A 357 15.58 21.39 2.26
C VAL A 357 15.94 20.27 3.25
N ASP A 358 15.19 20.13 4.33
CA ASP A 358 15.35 19.08 5.35
C ASP A 358 14.89 17.69 4.88
N GLY A 359 14.27 17.60 3.70
CA GLY A 359 13.70 16.37 3.15
C GLY A 359 12.23 16.14 3.48
N SER A 360 11.59 17.06 4.21
CA SER A 360 10.14 17.06 4.43
C SER A 360 9.38 17.39 3.14
N ARG A 361 8.09 17.01 3.06
CA ARG A 361 7.25 17.22 1.87
C ARG A 361 5.79 17.50 2.21
N ILE A 362 5.12 18.28 1.36
CA ILE A 362 3.66 18.41 1.32
C ILE A 362 3.19 18.09 -0.09
N ILE A 363 2.12 17.31 -0.22
CA ILE A 363 1.54 16.93 -1.51
C ILE A 363 0.03 17.15 -1.47
N PHE A 364 -0.53 17.72 -2.53
CA PHE A 364 -1.98 17.84 -2.75
C PHE A 364 -2.36 17.09 -4.02
N ARG A 365 -3.38 16.25 -3.92
CA ARG A 365 -4.01 15.59 -5.06
C ARG A 365 -5.51 15.78 -5.02
N LEU A 366 -6.10 15.90 -6.20
CA LEU A 366 -7.54 15.89 -6.39
C LEU A 366 -7.93 14.55 -7.03
N SER A 367 -8.94 13.90 -6.50
CA SER A 367 -9.42 12.59 -6.97
C SER A 367 -10.94 12.55 -7.04
N GLY A 368 -11.46 11.70 -7.94
CA GLY A 368 -12.89 11.35 -7.99
C GLY A 368 -13.84 12.52 -8.23
N THR A 369 -13.73 13.23 -9.36
CA THR A 369 -14.58 14.39 -9.73
C THR A 369 -15.95 13.98 -10.29
N GLY A 370 -16.57 12.94 -9.73
CA GLY A 370 -17.82 12.35 -10.21
C GLY A 370 -19.08 13.04 -9.67
N SER A 371 -20.22 12.36 -9.75
CA SER A 371 -21.51 12.85 -9.26
C SER A 371 -21.58 13.03 -7.73
N ALA A 372 -20.66 12.43 -6.98
CA ALA A 372 -20.57 12.52 -5.51
C ALA A 372 -19.62 13.64 -5.01
N GLY A 373 -19.20 14.56 -5.88
CA GLY A 373 -18.26 15.64 -5.54
C GLY A 373 -16.82 15.29 -5.90
N ALA A 374 -15.85 15.86 -5.20
CA ALA A 374 -14.42 15.55 -5.34
C ALA A 374 -13.80 15.18 -3.99
N THR A 375 -12.64 14.51 -4.02
CA THR A 375 -11.82 14.25 -2.82
C THR A 375 -10.49 14.98 -2.94
N ILE A 376 -10.21 15.86 -1.98
CA ILE A 376 -8.87 16.45 -1.83
C ILE A 376 -8.07 15.56 -0.89
N ARG A 377 -6.91 15.10 -1.34
CA ARG A 377 -5.96 14.32 -0.55
C ARG A 377 -4.74 15.18 -0.26
N LEU A 378 -4.51 15.45 1.02
CA LEU A 378 -3.34 16.15 1.54
C LEU A 378 -2.40 15.11 2.17
N TYR A 379 -1.19 14.99 1.65
CA TYR A 379 -0.14 14.13 2.22
C TYR A 379 0.91 15.03 2.84
N VAL A 380 1.28 14.73 4.08
CA VAL A 380 2.27 15.51 4.83
C VAL A 380 3.33 14.56 5.33
N GLU A 381 4.58 14.91 5.05
CA GLU A 381 5.74 14.14 5.46
C GLU A 381 6.77 15.04 6.14
N LYS A 382 7.18 14.69 7.35
CA LYS A 382 8.31 15.34 8.03
C LYS A 382 9.43 14.33 8.21
N TYR A 383 10.62 14.67 7.72
CA TYR A 383 11.81 13.86 8.00
C TYR A 383 12.47 14.30 9.30
N SER A 384 12.90 13.34 10.12
CA SER A 384 13.68 13.59 11.32
C SER A 384 14.76 12.55 11.48
N ASN A 385 15.97 13.00 11.84
CA ASN A 385 17.05 12.13 12.29
C ASN A 385 17.37 12.34 13.77
N ASP A 386 16.50 13.04 14.50
CA ASP A 386 16.63 13.21 15.94
C ASP A 386 16.07 11.96 16.65
N ALA A 387 16.94 11.23 17.33
CA ALA A 387 16.57 10.03 18.07
C ALA A 387 15.54 10.30 19.18
N ALA A 388 15.46 11.53 19.69
CA ALA A 388 14.44 11.92 20.66
C ALA A 388 13.02 11.94 20.06
N GLU A 389 12.90 12.11 18.74
CA GLU A 389 11.60 12.16 18.05
C GLU A 389 11.12 10.77 17.60
N PHE A 390 11.95 9.73 17.56
CA PHE A 390 11.57 8.44 16.96
C PHE A 390 10.38 7.75 17.62
N ASN A 391 10.09 8.04 18.89
CA ASN A 391 8.92 7.52 19.60
C ASN A 391 7.75 8.51 19.66
N ALA A 392 7.88 9.70 19.07
CA ALA A 392 6.81 10.69 19.08
C ALA A 392 5.58 10.19 18.31
N ASP A 393 4.41 10.59 18.76
CA ASP A 393 3.19 10.40 17.99
C ASP A 393 3.31 11.09 16.62
N ALA A 394 2.83 10.43 15.56
CA ALA A 394 3.01 10.93 14.21
C ALA A 394 2.27 12.25 13.98
N GLN A 395 1.05 12.40 14.52
CA GLN A 395 0.27 13.63 14.38
C GLN A 395 0.93 14.79 15.14
N GLN A 396 1.52 14.53 16.31
CA GLN A 396 2.29 15.53 17.04
C GLN A 396 3.54 15.96 16.26
N GLY A 397 4.30 15.02 15.70
CA GLY A 397 5.49 15.30 14.91
C GLY A 397 5.20 16.08 13.61
N LEU A 398 4.04 15.83 13.00
CA LEU A 398 3.61 16.47 11.75
C LEU A 398 2.91 17.82 11.93
N LYS A 399 2.41 18.11 13.14
CA LYS A 399 1.56 19.28 13.41
C LYS A 399 2.12 20.60 12.84
N PRO A 400 3.41 20.95 13.02
CA PRO A 400 3.95 22.20 12.47
C PRO A 400 3.79 22.29 10.94
N LEU A 401 3.96 21.17 10.22
CA LEU A 401 3.89 21.12 8.77
C LEU A 401 2.44 21.04 8.26
N ILE A 402 1.56 20.32 8.98
CA ILE A 402 0.12 20.29 8.71
C ILE A 402 -0.47 21.70 8.79
N GLU A 403 -0.12 22.48 9.82
CA GLU A 403 -0.58 23.86 9.98
C GLU A 403 -0.15 24.74 8.79
N GLN A 404 1.07 24.55 8.28
CA GLN A 404 1.50 25.26 7.06
C GLN A 404 0.74 24.80 5.82
N ALA A 405 0.49 23.50 5.66
CA ALA A 405 -0.27 22.96 4.54
C ALA A 405 -1.71 23.50 4.49
N LEU A 406 -2.39 23.55 5.63
CA LEU A 406 -3.74 24.11 5.74
C LEU A 406 -3.76 25.62 5.49
N LYS A 407 -2.74 26.34 5.98
CA LYS A 407 -2.61 27.78 5.77
C LYS A 407 -2.40 28.13 4.30
N ILE A 408 -1.48 27.47 3.61
CA ILE A 408 -1.15 27.81 2.21
C ILE A 408 -2.24 27.41 1.22
N SER A 409 -2.98 26.34 1.52
CA SER A 409 -4.08 25.87 0.68
C SER A 409 -5.37 26.64 0.88
N GLU A 410 -5.49 27.39 1.97
CA GLU A 410 -6.75 28.00 2.40
C GLU A 410 -7.92 26.98 2.37
N LEU A 411 -7.64 25.72 2.75
CA LEU A 411 -8.54 24.59 2.49
C LEU A 411 -9.95 24.80 3.03
N GLN A 412 -10.05 25.29 4.27
CA GLN A 412 -11.34 25.56 4.91
C GLN A 412 -12.13 26.65 4.17
N LYS A 413 -11.47 27.66 3.61
CA LYS A 413 -12.13 28.73 2.84
C LYS A 413 -12.74 28.20 1.55
N HIS A 414 -12.05 27.31 0.84
CA HIS A 414 -12.51 26.77 -0.44
C HIS A 414 -13.52 25.63 -0.30
N THR A 415 -13.48 24.87 0.81
CA THR A 415 -14.27 23.64 0.96
C THR A 415 -15.30 23.68 2.10
N GLY A 416 -15.18 24.66 3.00
CA GLY A 416 -15.94 24.70 4.26
C GLY A 416 -15.50 23.65 5.30
N ARG A 417 -14.52 22.79 5.01
CA ARG A 417 -14.08 21.71 5.91
C ARG A 417 -13.04 22.22 6.91
N ASP A 418 -13.32 22.04 8.19
CA ASP A 418 -12.42 22.35 9.31
C ASP A 418 -11.54 21.14 9.71
N LYS A 419 -11.98 19.93 9.37
CA LYS A 419 -11.29 18.66 9.65
C LYS A 419 -11.38 17.71 8.45
N PRO A 420 -10.40 16.81 8.28
CA PRO A 420 -10.49 15.75 7.29
C PRO A 420 -11.61 14.76 7.63
N THR A 421 -12.14 14.11 6.59
CA THR A 421 -13.09 12.99 6.73
C THR A 421 -12.38 11.74 7.20
N VAL A 422 -11.19 11.46 6.65
CA VAL A 422 -10.33 10.32 7.01
C VAL A 422 -8.91 10.79 7.26
N ILE A 423 -8.27 10.23 8.29
CA ILE A 423 -6.84 10.38 8.57
C ILE A 423 -6.20 9.00 8.48
N THR A 424 -5.12 8.88 7.71
CA THR A 424 -4.28 7.68 7.61
C THR A 424 -2.86 7.98 8.08
#